data_AF-A0A9E4F2G4-F1
#
_entry.id   AF-A0A9E4F2G4-F1
#
_cell.length_a   1.000
_cell.length_b   1.000
_cell.length_c   1.000
_cell.angle_alpha   90.00
_cell.angle_beta   90.00
_cell.angle_gamma   90.00
#
_symmetry.space_group_name_H-M   'P 1'
#
loop_
_entity.id
_entity.type
_entity.pdbx_description
1 polymer ?
#
loop_
_entity_poly.entity_id
_entity_poly.type
_entity_poly.pdbx_seq_one_letter_code
_entity_poly.pdbx_strand_id
1 'polypeptide(L)'
;MYEFLKRAGCPTGSAAPGRDPSNPNTAGTVPLGRGRRPGPRSGFTLVELLVVIVIIGILTSVAIPRFSDARERAYFATLQSDLRSLALHQEVRHADSLNYAGSIGELEFVASSGVTVSITASTTTGWAATASHKGLASSQGCMTFSGAVASKPAIGSDTAANDGHITCVR
;
A
#
# COMPACT_ATOMS: atom_id res chain seq x y z
N MET A 1 -4.97 -17.02 -25.19
CA MET A 1 -5.41 -16.49 -23.89
C MET A 1 -5.55 -14.96 -23.97
N TYR A 2 -6.36 -14.49 -24.91
CA TYR A 2 -6.50 -13.08 -25.34
C TYR A 2 -8.00 -12.71 -25.47
N GLU A 3 -8.84 -13.21 -24.57
CA GLU A 3 -10.30 -12.94 -24.62
C GLU A 3 -10.86 -12.82 -23.19
N PHE A 4 -10.63 -11.68 -22.54
CA PHE A 4 -11.37 -11.30 -21.33
C PHE A 4 -11.63 -9.79 -21.20
N LEU A 5 -11.42 -9.03 -22.27
CA LEU A 5 -11.58 -7.56 -22.31
C LEU A 5 -12.80 -7.12 -23.15
N LYS A 6 -13.95 -7.81 -23.05
CA LYS A 6 -15.15 -7.43 -23.82
C LYS A 6 -16.47 -7.54 -23.07
N ARG A 7 -16.56 -6.86 -21.93
CA ARG A 7 -17.80 -6.30 -21.35
C ARG A 7 -17.46 -4.88 -20.89
N ALA A 8 -17.61 -3.81 -21.67
CA ALA A 8 -18.85 -3.17 -22.14
C ALA A 8 -19.96 -3.18 -21.06
N GLY A 9 -20.44 -2.08 -20.51
CA GLY A 9 -20.14 -0.66 -20.71
C GLY A 9 -20.88 0.13 -19.62
N CYS A 10 -20.21 1.13 -19.04
CA CYS A 10 -20.86 2.09 -18.16
C CYS A 10 -21.77 3.00 -19.02
N PRO A 11 -23.09 3.09 -18.76
CA PRO A 11 -23.97 3.90 -19.58
C PRO A 11 -23.62 5.38 -19.44
N THR A 12 -23.15 5.97 -20.53
CA THR A 12 -23.01 7.41 -20.70
C THR A 12 -24.39 8.06 -20.70
N GLY A 13 -24.47 9.21 -20.02
CA GLY A 13 -25.71 9.89 -19.65
C GLY A 13 -26.66 10.20 -20.81
N SER A 14 -27.94 9.95 -20.57
CA SER A 14 -29.05 10.42 -21.39
C SER A 14 -29.52 11.81 -20.93
N ALA A 15 -29.40 12.76 -21.86
CA ALA A 15 -30.34 13.83 -22.16
C ALA A 15 -30.97 14.65 -21.01
N ALA A 16 -30.46 15.87 -20.82
CA ALA A 16 -31.25 16.98 -20.28
C ALA A 16 -32.00 17.70 -21.44
N PRO A 17 -33.21 18.25 -21.20
CA PRO A 17 -34.11 18.70 -22.26
C PRO A 17 -33.73 20.08 -22.84
N GLY A 18 -34.10 20.26 -24.12
CA GLY A 18 -33.81 21.44 -24.92
C GLY A 18 -34.46 22.73 -24.37
N ARG A 19 -33.73 23.84 -24.52
CA ARG A 19 -34.28 25.19 -24.37
C ARG A 19 -34.87 25.63 -25.70
N ASP A 20 -36.16 25.87 -25.72
CA ASP A 20 -36.87 26.55 -26.80
C ASP A 20 -36.51 28.06 -26.76
N PRO A 21 -35.92 28.64 -27.83
CA PRO A 21 -35.54 30.04 -27.86
C PRO A 21 -36.67 30.99 -28.32
N SER A 22 -37.93 30.55 -28.46
CA SER A 22 -38.99 31.33 -29.12
C SER A 22 -40.05 32.00 -28.22
N ASN A 23 -39.95 31.93 -26.89
CA ASN A 23 -40.95 32.54 -25.98
C ASN A 23 -40.46 33.86 -25.32
N PRO A 24 -40.96 35.04 -25.74
CA PRO A 24 -40.59 36.34 -25.15
C PRO A 24 -41.24 36.64 -23.79
N ASN A 25 -42.13 35.77 -23.26
CA ASN A 25 -42.82 36.00 -21.98
C ASN A 25 -42.20 35.25 -20.78
N THR A 26 -40.93 34.82 -20.89
CA THR A 26 -40.17 34.27 -19.74
C THR A 26 -39.60 35.38 -18.84
N ALA A 27 -40.20 36.57 -18.86
CA ALA A 27 -39.95 37.65 -17.90
C ALA A 27 -40.84 37.45 -16.66
N GLY A 28 -40.70 36.28 -16.01
CA GLY A 28 -41.35 35.99 -14.74
C GLY A 28 -40.59 36.68 -13.61
N THR A 29 -41.15 37.79 -13.13
CA THR A 29 -40.71 38.54 -11.96
C THR A 29 -40.55 37.64 -10.75
N VAL A 30 -39.31 37.36 -10.36
CA VAL A 30 -39.00 36.72 -9.07
C VAL A 30 -39.38 37.70 -7.95
N PRO A 31 -40.26 37.33 -7.01
CA PRO A 31 -40.66 38.21 -5.94
C PRO A 31 -39.50 38.51 -4.99
N LEU A 32 -39.53 39.75 -4.50
CA LEU A 32 -38.54 40.44 -3.70
C LEU A 32 -37.91 39.57 -2.60
N GLY A 33 -36.58 39.56 -2.62
CA GLY A 33 -35.74 38.95 -1.62
C GLY A 33 -36.14 39.36 -0.22
N ARG A 34 -36.61 38.37 0.55
CA ARG A 34 -36.78 38.48 1.99
C ARG A 34 -35.42 38.83 2.58
N GLY A 35 -35.31 40.05 3.11
CA GLY A 35 -34.11 40.54 3.79
C GLY A 35 -33.67 39.56 4.86
N ARG A 36 -32.67 38.75 4.54
CA ARG A 36 -31.96 37.90 5.50
C ARG A 36 -31.26 38.85 6.45
N ARG A 37 -31.84 39.05 7.64
CA ARG A 37 -31.16 39.73 8.75
C ARG A 37 -29.79 39.07 8.89
N PRO A 38 -28.67 39.82 8.84
CA PRO A 38 -27.38 39.25 9.16
C PRO A 38 -27.49 38.75 10.60
N GLY A 39 -27.42 37.44 10.80
CA GLY A 39 -27.19 36.90 12.13
C GLY A 39 -25.90 37.51 12.68
N PRO A 40 -25.78 37.66 14.01
CA PRO A 40 -24.56 38.20 14.61
C PRO A 40 -23.35 37.49 14.03
N ARG A 41 -22.42 38.27 13.46
CA ARG A 41 -21.16 37.74 12.93
C ARG A 41 -20.34 37.25 14.11
N SER A 42 -20.35 35.94 14.36
CA SER A 42 -19.48 35.30 15.34
C SER A 42 -18.04 35.33 14.79
N GLY A 43 -17.22 36.22 15.32
CA GLY A 43 -15.77 36.20 15.09
C GLY A 43 -15.10 35.26 16.07
N PHE A 44 -14.24 34.36 15.57
CA PHE A 44 -13.33 33.59 16.42
C PHE A 44 -12.37 34.57 17.12
N THR A 45 -12.18 34.41 18.42
CA THR A 45 -11.18 35.23 19.13
C THR A 45 -9.77 34.71 18.82
N LEU A 46 -8.79 35.61 18.77
CA LEU A 46 -7.38 35.23 18.56
C LEU A 46 -6.89 34.28 19.67
N VAL A 47 -7.37 34.48 20.89
CA VAL A 47 -7.04 33.66 22.06
C VAL A 47 -7.59 32.22 21.92
N GLU A 48 -8.79 32.08 21.38
CA GLU A 48 -9.42 30.78 21.14
C GLU A 48 -8.68 29.96 20.09
N LEU A 49 -8.10 30.62 19.08
CA LEU A 49 -7.24 29.93 18.12
C LEU A 49 -5.86 29.61 18.71
N LEU A 50 -5.32 30.49 19.57
CA LEU A 50 -4.02 30.29 20.22
C LEU A 50 -4.00 29.05 21.12
N VAL A 51 -5.02 28.86 21.96
CA VAL A 51 -5.06 27.68 22.84
C VAL A 51 -5.22 26.37 22.05
N VAL A 52 -5.94 26.40 20.92
CA VAL A 52 -6.17 25.21 20.09
C VAL A 52 -4.87 24.72 19.44
N ILE A 53 -4.07 25.63 18.86
CA ILE A 53 -2.79 25.24 18.26
C ILE A 53 -1.78 24.74 19.30
N VAL A 54 -1.84 25.25 20.54
CA VAL A 54 -1.02 24.77 21.65
C VAL A 54 -1.39 23.32 21.99
N ILE A 55 -2.68 23.01 22.11
CA ILE A 55 -3.13 21.64 22.41
C ILE A 55 -2.79 20.69 21.26
N ILE A 56 -3.02 21.08 20.01
CA ILE A 56 -2.65 20.27 18.83
C ILE A 56 -1.12 20.06 18.78
N GLY A 57 -0.32 21.07 19.12
CA GLY A 57 1.14 20.95 19.22
C GLY A 57 1.59 19.89 20.23
N ILE A 58 0.98 19.86 21.42
CA ILE A 58 1.29 18.86 22.45
C ILE A 58 0.91 17.45 21.98
N LEU A 59 -0.29 17.28 21.39
CA LEU A 59 -0.76 15.97 20.93
C LEU A 59 0.08 15.43 19.77
N THR A 60 0.40 16.28 18.79
CA THR A 60 1.18 15.90 17.59
C THR A 60 2.61 15.51 17.94
N SER A 61 3.25 16.19 18.90
CA SER A 61 4.60 15.87 19.38
C SER A 61 4.75 14.42 19.86
N VAL A 62 3.74 13.88 20.54
CA VAL A 62 3.74 12.48 21.02
C VAL A 62 3.24 11.52 19.94
N ALA A 63 2.27 11.92 19.12
CA ALA A 63 1.61 11.05 18.16
C ALA A 63 2.52 10.67 16.97
N ILE A 64 3.29 11.62 16.42
CA ILE A 64 4.12 11.41 15.23
C ILE A 64 5.18 10.32 15.41
N PRO A 65 6.04 10.34 16.46
CA PRO A 65 7.08 9.31 16.60
C PRO A 65 6.48 7.91 16.78
N ARG A 66 5.38 7.80 17.55
CA ARG A 66 4.69 6.52 17.76
C ARG A 66 4.09 5.94 16.49
N PHE A 67 3.59 6.81 15.60
CA PHE A 67 3.02 6.38 14.32
C PHE A 67 4.09 5.84 13.36
N SER A 68 5.30 6.41 13.36
CA SER A 68 6.41 5.93 12.53
C SER A 68 6.81 4.50 12.87
N ASP A 69 7.03 4.21 14.15
CA ASP A 69 7.41 2.86 14.62
C ASP A 69 6.32 1.82 14.33
N ALA A 70 5.05 2.21 14.51
CA ALA A 70 3.92 1.31 14.22
C ALA A 70 3.85 0.95 12.74
N ARG A 71 4.11 1.93 11.86
CA ARG A 71 4.14 1.74 10.41
C ARG A 71 5.31 0.84 9.98
N GLU A 72 6.49 1.05 10.56
CA GLU A 72 7.65 0.21 10.30
C GLU A 72 7.38 -1.25 10.68
N ARG A 73 6.80 -1.50 11.87
CA ARG A 73 6.41 -2.86 12.29
C ARG A 73 5.41 -3.51 11.33
N ALA A 74 4.46 -2.74 10.79
CA ALA A 74 3.51 -3.23 9.80
C ALA A 74 4.21 -3.64 8.50
N TYR A 75 5.24 -2.91 8.06
CA TYR A 75 6.05 -3.31 6.91
C TYR A 75 6.76 -4.64 7.16
N PHE A 76 7.44 -4.80 8.29
CA PHE A 76 8.09 -6.08 8.63
C PHE A 76 7.11 -7.24 8.73
N ALA A 77 5.91 -7.03 9.29
CA ALA A 77 4.87 -8.05 9.31
C ALA A 77 4.44 -8.48 7.89
N THR A 78 4.32 -7.51 6.98
CA THR A 78 4.01 -7.76 5.57
C THR A 78 5.12 -8.56 4.88
N LEU A 79 6.39 -8.14 5.07
CA LEU A 79 7.55 -8.85 4.53
C LEU A 79 7.62 -10.30 5.01
N GLN A 80 7.36 -10.55 6.29
CA GLN A 80 7.32 -11.90 6.84
C GLN A 80 6.19 -12.73 6.24
N SER A 81 5.00 -12.14 6.06
CA SER A 81 3.87 -12.83 5.42
C SER A 81 4.18 -13.20 3.97
N ASP A 82 4.74 -12.27 3.20
CA ASP A 82 5.12 -12.48 1.81
C ASP A 82 6.20 -13.57 1.68
N LEU A 83 7.21 -13.59 2.57
CA LEU A 83 8.23 -14.65 2.56
C LEU A 83 7.66 -16.03 2.93
N ARG A 84 6.68 -16.10 3.85
CA ARG A 84 5.99 -17.37 4.13
C ARG A 84 5.16 -17.85 2.94
N SER A 85 4.47 -16.92 2.27
CA SER A 85 3.71 -17.25 1.05
C SER A 85 4.65 -17.71 -0.06
N LEU A 86 5.76 -17.01 -0.27
CA LEU A 86 6.81 -17.40 -1.22
C LEU A 86 7.33 -18.81 -0.93
N ALA A 87 7.58 -19.14 0.35
CA ALA A 87 8.02 -20.47 0.74
C ALA A 87 7.01 -21.54 0.30
N LEU A 88 5.72 -21.33 0.54
CA LEU A 88 4.69 -22.26 0.08
C LEU A 88 4.69 -22.44 -1.44
N HIS A 89 4.83 -21.34 -2.21
CA HIS A 89 4.91 -21.44 -3.67
C HIS A 89 6.17 -22.18 -4.14
N GLN A 90 7.30 -22.00 -3.45
CA GLN A 90 8.53 -22.74 -3.72
C GLN A 90 8.37 -24.24 -3.47
N GLU A 91 7.74 -24.63 -2.36
CA GLU A 91 7.45 -26.03 -2.06
C GLU A 91 6.50 -26.67 -3.09
N VAL A 92 5.46 -25.94 -3.51
CA VAL A 92 4.54 -26.41 -4.56
C VAL A 92 5.29 -26.62 -5.89
N ARG A 93 6.14 -25.65 -6.28
CA ARG A 93 6.96 -25.75 -7.49
C ARG A 93 7.93 -26.94 -7.43
N HIS A 94 8.53 -27.17 -6.26
CA HIS A 94 9.43 -28.29 -6.03
C HIS A 94 8.71 -29.63 -6.12
N ALA A 95 7.51 -29.73 -5.56
CA ALA A 95 6.68 -30.93 -5.65
C ALA A 95 6.38 -31.33 -7.12
N ASP A 96 6.20 -30.35 -8.00
CA ASP A 96 5.87 -30.59 -9.41
C ASP A 96 7.10 -30.86 -10.30
N SER A 97 8.24 -30.21 -10.01
CA SER A 97 9.38 -30.17 -10.94
C SER A 97 10.72 -30.57 -10.35
N LEU A 98 10.75 -30.97 -9.08
CA LEU A 98 11.94 -31.35 -8.29
C LEU A 98 13.04 -30.27 -8.27
N ASN A 99 12.68 -29.03 -8.58
CA ASN A 99 13.56 -27.88 -8.65
C ASN A 99 12.86 -26.69 -8.02
N TYR A 100 13.60 -25.90 -7.23
CA TYR A 100 13.10 -24.62 -6.75
C TYR A 100 13.17 -23.57 -7.86
N ALA A 101 12.27 -22.60 -7.82
CA ALA A 101 12.24 -21.51 -8.79
C ALA A 101 13.44 -20.58 -8.58
N GLY A 102 14.11 -20.24 -9.68
CA GLY A 102 15.21 -19.27 -9.70
C GLY A 102 14.72 -17.83 -9.82
N SER A 103 13.49 -17.63 -10.29
CA SER A 103 12.88 -16.32 -10.51
C SER A 103 11.42 -16.31 -10.06
N ILE A 104 10.91 -15.12 -9.70
CA ILE A 104 9.51 -14.97 -9.27
C ILE A 104 8.54 -15.25 -10.42
N GLY A 105 8.95 -15.06 -11.68
CA GLY A 105 8.09 -15.34 -12.84
C GLY A 105 7.79 -16.83 -13.06
N GLU A 106 8.55 -17.72 -12.41
CA GLU A 106 8.28 -19.17 -12.41
C GLU A 106 7.28 -19.59 -11.32
N LEU A 107 6.93 -18.66 -10.43
CA LEU A 107 6.01 -18.88 -9.31
C LEU A 107 4.72 -18.11 -9.57
N GLU A 108 3.58 -18.66 -9.17
CA GLU A 108 2.32 -17.90 -9.09
C GLU A 108 2.27 -17.06 -7.80
N PHE A 109 3.38 -16.42 -7.46
CA PHE A 109 3.53 -15.58 -6.28
C PHE A 109 3.29 -14.11 -6.63
N VAL A 110 2.48 -13.43 -5.82
CA VAL A 110 2.25 -11.99 -5.94
C VAL A 110 2.66 -11.32 -4.63
N ALA A 111 3.66 -10.45 -4.71
CA ALA A 111 4.11 -9.67 -3.55
C ALA A 111 3.05 -8.63 -3.13
N SER A 112 3.02 -8.32 -1.84
CA SER A 112 2.18 -7.24 -1.31
C SER A 112 2.62 -5.87 -1.84
N SER A 113 1.71 -4.89 -1.80
CA SER A 113 1.96 -3.56 -2.38
C SER A 113 3.19 -2.89 -1.76
N GLY A 114 4.18 -2.52 -2.59
CA GLY A 114 5.40 -1.87 -2.14
C GLY A 114 6.47 -2.79 -1.57
N VAL A 115 6.23 -4.11 -1.58
CA VAL A 115 7.23 -5.14 -1.28
C VAL A 115 7.90 -5.58 -2.57
N THR A 116 9.24 -5.67 -2.52
CA THR A 116 10.06 -6.27 -3.56
C THR A 116 10.72 -7.50 -2.97
N VAL A 117 10.40 -8.65 -3.54
CA VAL A 117 11.04 -9.94 -3.22
C VAL A 117 12.07 -10.25 -4.29
N SER A 118 13.20 -10.83 -3.90
CA SER A 118 14.22 -11.32 -4.82
C SER A 118 14.76 -12.66 -4.36
N ILE A 119 14.76 -13.64 -5.26
CA ILE A 119 15.37 -14.95 -5.03
C ILE A 119 16.87 -14.78 -5.28
N THR A 120 17.67 -15.03 -4.25
CA THR A 120 19.13 -14.81 -4.26
C THR A 120 19.89 -16.06 -4.65
N ALA A 121 19.33 -17.25 -4.38
CA ALA A 121 19.88 -18.53 -4.82
C ALA A 121 18.74 -19.53 -5.03
N SER A 122 18.92 -20.41 -6.00
CA SER A 122 18.06 -21.58 -6.20
C SER A 122 18.92 -22.77 -6.62
N THR A 123 18.63 -23.93 -6.04
CA THR A 123 19.23 -25.22 -6.38
C THR A 123 18.13 -26.28 -6.42
N THR A 124 18.48 -27.53 -6.70
CA THR A 124 17.54 -28.68 -6.64
C THR A 124 17.09 -29.00 -5.21
N THR A 125 17.88 -28.60 -4.21
CA THR A 125 17.70 -29.00 -2.80
C THR A 125 17.56 -27.82 -1.85
N GLY A 126 17.54 -26.59 -2.36
CA GLY A 126 17.32 -25.41 -1.55
C GLY A 126 17.11 -24.13 -2.36
N TRP A 127 16.69 -23.09 -1.66
CA TRP A 127 16.45 -21.77 -2.20
C TRP A 127 16.68 -20.70 -1.14
N ALA A 128 16.95 -19.48 -1.58
CA ALA A 128 17.14 -18.33 -0.70
C ALA A 128 16.47 -17.12 -1.30
N ALA A 129 15.84 -16.29 -0.46
CA ALA A 129 15.25 -15.04 -0.89
C ALA A 129 15.40 -13.94 0.15
N THR A 130 15.33 -12.71 -0.35
CA THR A 130 15.23 -11.48 0.44
C THR A 130 13.94 -10.76 0.05
N ALA A 131 13.37 -10.02 1.01
CA ALA A 131 12.21 -9.17 0.82
C ALA A 131 12.49 -7.81 1.45
N SER A 132 12.22 -6.75 0.70
CA SER A 132 12.39 -5.36 1.10
C SER A 132 11.12 -4.57 0.82
N HIS A 133 10.89 -3.48 1.56
CA HIS A 133 9.74 -2.60 1.35
C HIS A 133 10.22 -1.19 1.01
N LYS A 134 9.55 -0.51 0.07
CA LYS A 134 9.92 0.85 -0.39
C LYS A 134 10.00 1.92 0.71
N GLY A 135 9.33 1.66 1.84
CA GLY A 135 9.28 2.54 3.01
C GLY A 135 10.34 2.25 4.07
N LEU A 136 11.24 1.30 3.82
CA LEU A 136 12.37 0.94 4.67
C LEU A 136 13.68 1.35 3.99
N ALA A 137 14.76 1.50 4.77
CA ALA A 137 16.09 1.71 4.23
C ALA A 137 16.60 0.47 3.47
N SER A 138 17.59 0.63 2.60
CA SER A 138 18.19 -0.48 1.85
C SER A 138 18.93 -1.50 2.74
N SER A 139 19.27 -1.11 3.96
CA SER A 139 19.86 -1.99 4.99
C SER A 139 18.82 -2.71 5.84
N GLN A 140 17.52 -2.50 5.60
CA GLN A 140 16.42 -3.08 6.36
C GLN A 140 15.61 -4.02 5.47
N GLY A 141 15.10 -5.11 6.05
CA GLY A 141 14.25 -6.05 5.33
C GLY A 141 14.21 -7.41 6.01
N CYS A 142 13.68 -8.41 5.31
CA CYS A 142 13.64 -9.78 5.79
C CYS A 142 14.28 -10.73 4.78
N MET A 143 14.86 -11.81 5.28
CA MET A 143 15.53 -12.81 4.48
C MET A 143 15.24 -14.20 5.03
N THR A 144 15.23 -15.18 4.14
CA THR A 144 15.03 -16.58 4.49
C THR A 144 15.72 -17.47 3.46
N PHE A 145 16.14 -18.65 3.91
CA PHE A 145 16.62 -19.69 3.02
C PHE A 145 16.13 -21.03 3.53
N SER A 146 15.98 -21.98 2.62
CA SER A 146 15.80 -23.36 2.98
C SER A 146 16.70 -24.30 2.18
N GLY A 147 17.25 -25.31 2.86
CA GLY A 147 18.08 -26.32 2.25
C GLY A 147 19.46 -25.82 1.80
N ALA A 148 20.06 -26.54 0.85
CA ALA A 148 21.43 -26.27 0.41
C ALA A 148 21.47 -25.15 -0.65
N VAL A 149 22.03 -24.01 -0.26
CA VAL A 149 22.20 -22.82 -1.11
C VAL A 149 23.69 -22.45 -1.25
N ALA A 150 24.08 -21.96 -2.42
CA ALA A 150 25.48 -21.59 -2.70
C ALA A 150 25.99 -20.44 -1.81
N SER A 151 25.09 -19.53 -1.44
CA SER A 151 25.36 -18.43 -0.52
C SER A 151 24.09 -18.12 0.26
N LYS A 152 24.22 -17.91 1.56
CA LYS A 152 23.11 -17.45 2.40
C LYS A 152 22.69 -16.03 1.96
N PRO A 153 21.38 -15.72 1.97
CA PRO A 153 20.92 -14.38 1.64
C PRO A 153 21.37 -13.41 2.74
N ALA A 154 21.65 -12.17 2.32
CA ALA A 154 22.14 -11.11 3.18
C ALA A 154 21.42 -9.79 2.91
N ILE A 155 21.25 -8.99 3.95
CA ILE A 155 20.78 -7.60 3.88
C ILE A 155 21.78 -6.76 4.68
N GLY A 156 22.48 -5.85 4.02
CA GLY A 156 23.60 -5.15 4.63
C GLY A 156 24.72 -6.12 5.04
N SER A 157 25.16 -6.06 6.28
CA SER A 157 26.15 -6.98 6.87
C SER A 157 25.53 -8.26 7.47
N ASP A 158 24.20 -8.32 7.57
CA ASP A 158 23.52 -9.42 8.24
C ASP A 158 23.16 -10.52 7.24
N THR A 159 23.43 -11.76 7.62
CA THR A 159 23.09 -12.95 6.84
C THR A 159 22.02 -13.79 7.55
N ALA A 160 21.19 -14.50 6.80
CA ALA A 160 20.20 -15.39 7.40
C ALA A 160 20.85 -16.44 8.32
N ALA A 161 20.37 -16.52 9.57
CA ALA A 161 21.03 -17.32 10.60
C ALA A 161 20.73 -18.82 10.46
N ASN A 162 19.45 -19.17 10.41
CA ASN A 162 18.93 -20.53 10.47
C ASN A 162 18.11 -20.88 9.23
N ASP A 163 18.15 -22.14 8.83
CA ASP A 163 17.32 -22.71 7.76
C ASP A 163 15.82 -22.64 8.14
N GLY A 164 14.98 -22.26 7.18
CA GLY A 164 13.51 -22.21 7.31
C GLY A 164 13.01 -21.08 8.22
N HIS A 165 13.90 -20.35 8.88
CA HIS A 165 13.55 -19.22 9.73
C HIS A 165 13.60 -17.91 8.91
N ILE A 166 12.65 -17.01 9.17
CA ILE A 166 12.65 -15.67 8.58
C ILE A 166 13.37 -14.73 9.52
N THR A 167 14.54 -14.25 9.11
CA THR A 167 15.33 -13.27 9.85
C THR A 167 15.06 -11.88 9.28
N CYS A 168 14.70 -10.91 10.12
CA CYS A 168 14.49 -9.54 9.70
C CYS A 168 15.49 -8.59 10.36
N VAL A 169 16.04 -7.68 9.56
CA VAL A 169 16.97 -6.62 9.95
C VAL A 169 16.18 -5.33 10.02
N ARG A 170 16.19 -4.72 11.20
CA ARG A 170 15.53 -3.45 11.50
C ARG A 170 16.56 -2.33 11.59
#